data_AF-A0A2E4NKC7-F1
#
_entry.id   AF-A0A2E4NKC7-F1
#
_cell.length_a   1.000
_cell.length_b   1.000
_cell.length_c   1.000
_cell.angle_alpha   90.00
_cell.angle_beta   90.00
_cell.angle_gamma   90.00
#
_symmetry.space_group_name_H-M   'P 1'
#
loop_
_entity.id
_entity.type
_entity.pdbx_description
1 polymer ?
#
loop_
_entity_poly.entity_id
_entity_poly.type
_entity_poly.pdbx_seq_one_letter_code
_entity_poly.pdbx_strand_id
1 'polypeptide(L)' 'HQYDLILTMEPRHVQDILKIAPEARGKTFLLGKWQGDQKIPDPYRQQRPAFEHVYQLVQQGVASWAKHL' A
#
# COMPACT_ATOMS: atom_id res chain seq x y z
N HIS A 1 10.38 -2.48 16.49
CA HIS A 1 10.66 -1.19 15.81
C HIS A 1 11.75 -1.31 14.74
N GLN A 2 11.70 -2.32 13.86
CA GLN A 2 12.80 -2.59 12.90
C GLN A 2 12.65 -1.89 11.54
N TYR A 3 11.52 -1.25 11.27
CA TYR A 3 11.24 -0.65 9.96
C TYR A 3 10.95 0.85 10.09
N ASP A 4 11.55 1.61 9.17
CA ASP A 4 11.43 3.07 9.05
C ASP A 4 10.22 3.48 8.18
N LEU A 5 9.74 2.57 7.33
CA LEU A 5 8.60 2.79 6.42
C LEU A 5 7.73 1.53 6.31
N ILE A 6 6.41 1.72 6.35
CA ILE A 6 5.41 0.68 6.19
C ILE A 6 4.44 1.13 5.09
N LEU A 7 4.35 0.35 4.02
CA LEU A 7 3.47 0.63 2.88
C LEU A 7 2.32 -0.38 2.84
N THR A 8 1.09 0.12 2.77
CA THR A 8 -0.13 -0.70 2.77
C THR A 8 -0.89 -0.60 1.46
N MET A 9 -1.68 -1.62 1.15
CA MET A 9 -2.46 -1.69 -0.09
C MET A 9 -3.76 -0.89 -0.04
N GLU A 10 -4.35 -0.72 1.15
CA GLU A 10 -5.66 -0.11 1.34
C GLU A 10 -5.73 0.73 2.62
N PRO A 11 -6.62 1.75 2.68
CA PRO A 11 -6.73 2.62 3.86
C PRO A 11 -7.11 1.87 5.14
N ARG A 12 -7.90 0.79 5.01
CA ARG A 12 -8.28 -0.06 6.16
C ARG A 12 -7.05 -0.65 6.85
N HIS A 13 -6.04 -1.06 6.08
CA HIS A 13 -4.81 -1.62 6.64
C HIS A 13 -4.03 -0.58 7.44
N VAL A 14 -4.05 0.68 7.03
CA VAL A 14 -3.47 1.78 7.84
C VAL A 14 -4.20 1.85 9.18
N GLN A 15 -5.53 1.89 9.18
CA GLN A 15 -6.31 1.95 10.41
C GLN A 15 -6.08 0.74 11.30
N ASP A 16 -6.00 -0.46 10.74
CA ASP A 16 -5.79 -1.69 11.50
C ASP A 16 -4.38 -1.76 12.11
N ILE A 17 -3.35 -1.30 11.38
CA ILE A 17 -2.00 -1.14 11.94
C ILE A 17 -2.01 -0.13 13.08
N LEU A 18 -2.69 1.01 12.93
CA LEU A 18 -2.75 2.05 13.95
C LEU A 18 -3.49 1.61 15.22
N LYS A 19 -4.41 0.65 15.13
CA LYS A 19 -5.04 0.05 16.32
C LYS A 19 -4.06 -0.80 17.12
N ILE A 20 -3.11 -1.45 16.45
CA ILE A 20 -2.13 -2.36 17.06
C ILE A 20 -0.89 -1.59 17.53
N ALA A 21 -0.39 -0.67 16.71
CA ALA A 21 0.81 0.12 16.92
C ALA A 21 0.55 1.61 16.56
N PRO A 22 -0.07 2.39 17.46
CA PRO A 22 -0.36 3.81 17.23
C PRO A 22 0.89 4.63 16.90
N GLU A 23 2.04 4.25 17.45
CA GLU A 23 3.35 4.88 17.23
C GLU A 23 3.85 4.73 15.79
N ALA A 24 3.30 3.79 15.01
CA ALA A 24 3.65 3.60 13.61
C ALA A 24 3.01 4.63 12.66
N ARG A 25 2.19 5.57 13.17
CA ARG A 25 1.45 6.54 12.34
C ARG A 25 2.31 7.41 11.44
N GLY A 26 3.46 7.87 11.92
CA GLY A 26 4.38 8.71 11.14
C GLY A 26 5.07 7.97 9.99
N LYS A 27 5.01 6.65 9.98
CA LYS A 27 5.73 5.78 9.03
C LYS A 27 4.84 4.81 8.26
N THR A 28 3.51 4.89 8.44
CA THR A 28 2.56 4.00 7.76
C THR A 28 1.81 4.78 6.69
N PHE A 29 1.93 4.36 5.44
CA PHE A 29 1.36 5.05 4.28
C PHE A 29 0.77 4.07 3.27
N LEU A 30 -0.06 4.57 2.35
CA LEU A 30 -0.52 3.79 1.20
C LEU A 30 0.58 3.64 0.16
N LEU A 31 0.68 2.48 -0.47
CA LEU A 31 1.54 2.27 -1.62
C LEU A 31 1.15 3.22 -2.77
N GLY A 32 -0.15 3.52 -2.94
CA GLY A 32 -0.64 4.50 -3.90
C GLY A 32 -0.66 5.96 -3.44
N LYS A 33 0.01 6.32 -2.34
CA LYS A 33 0.01 7.69 -1.78
C LYS A 33 0.32 8.76 -2.84
N TRP A 34 1.37 8.55 -3.62
CA TRP A 34 1.82 9.47 -4.68
C TRP A 34 1.02 9.35 -5.99
N GLN A 35 -0.10 8.65 -5.97
CA GLN A 35 -1.02 8.46 -7.09
C GLN A 35 -2.44 8.90 -6.72
N GLY A 36 -2.57 9.85 -5.78
CA GLY A 36 -3.86 10.29 -5.26
C GLY A 36 -4.50 9.28 -4.32
N ASP A 37 -3.71 8.69 -3.42
CA ASP A 37 -4.13 7.65 -2.48
C ASP A 37 -4.80 6.44 -3.16
N GLN A 38 -4.25 6.06 -4.33
CA GLN A 38 -4.74 4.93 -5.11
C GLN A 38 -4.78 3.66 -4.27
N LYS A 39 -5.94 3.01 -4.25
CA LYS A 39 -6.14 1.73 -3.56
C LYS A 39 -5.72 0.59 -4.46
N ILE A 40 -5.14 -0.44 -3.84
CA ILE A 40 -4.76 -1.68 -4.51
C ILE A 40 -5.64 -2.78 -3.95
N PRO A 41 -6.65 -3.25 -4.72
CA PRO A 41 -7.59 -4.24 -4.24
C PRO A 41 -6.91 -5.61 -4.11
N ASP A 42 -7.43 -6.44 -3.20
CA ASP A 42 -6.98 -7.82 -3.05
C ASP A 42 -7.51 -8.70 -4.21
N PRO A 43 -6.64 -9.30 -5.05
CA PRO A 43 -7.05 -10.18 -6.14
C PRO A 43 -7.39 -11.60 -5.66
N TYR A 44 -7.34 -11.88 -4.35
CA TYR A 44 -7.61 -13.22 -3.83
C TYR A 44 -8.96 -13.77 -4.32
N ARG A 45 -8.95 -15.03 -4.79
CA ARG A 45 -10.07 -15.75 -5.41
C ARG A 45 -10.60 -15.14 -6.72
N GLN A 46 -9.89 -14.19 -7.33
CA GLN A 46 -10.22 -13.65 -8.64
C GLN A 46 -9.54 -14.42 -9.78
N GLN A 47 -9.95 -14.11 -11.01
CA GLN A 47 -9.31 -14.65 -12.21
C GLN A 47 -8.01 -13.91 -12.52
N ARG A 48 -7.17 -14.52 -13.38
CA ARG A 48 -5.86 -13.98 -13.80
C ARG A 48 -5.86 -12.49 -14.22
N PRO A 49 -6.87 -11.97 -14.96
CA PRO A 49 -6.89 -10.55 -15.32
C PRO A 49 -6.91 -9.60 -14.11
N ALA A 50 -7.53 -10.00 -13.00
CA ALA A 50 -7.53 -9.20 -11.78
C ALA A 50 -6.14 -9.16 -11.12
N PHE A 51 -5.41 -10.27 -11.13
CA PHE A 51 -4.02 -10.31 -10.67
C PHE A 51 -3.11 -9.44 -11.52
N GLU A 52 -3.26 -9.50 -12.85
CA GLU A 52 -2.48 -8.66 -13.78
C GLU A 52 -2.76 -7.17 -13.56
N HIS A 53 -4.04 -6.80 -13.36
CA HIS A 53 -4.40 -5.43 -13.01
C HIS A 53 -3.79 -4.97 -11.69
N VAL A 54 -3.89 -5.78 -10.64
CA VAL A 54 -3.29 -5.47 -9.32
C VAL A 54 -1.77 -5.35 -9.41
N TYR A 55 -1.13 -6.23 -10.17
CA TYR A 55 0.31 -6.18 -10.39
C TYR A 55 0.73 -4.85 -11.03
N GLN A 56 -0.01 -4.36 -12.03
CA GLN A 56 0.25 -3.06 -12.64
C GLN A 56 0.10 -1.92 -11.61
N LEU A 57 -0.93 -1.95 -10.77
CA LEU A 57 -1.11 -0.94 -9.71
C LEU A 57 0.06 -0.95 -8.71
N VAL A 58 0.50 -2.13 -8.28
CA VAL A 58 1.67 -2.27 -7.39
C VAL A 58 2.93 -1.72 -8.06
N GLN A 59 3.20 -2.09 -9.30
CA GLN A 59 4.37 -1.63 -10.04
C GLN A 59 4.40 -0.10 -10.17
N GLN A 60 3.27 0.51 -10.51
CA GLN A 60 3.17 1.98 -10.62
C GLN A 60 3.34 2.67 -9.25
N GLY A 61 2.76 2.09 -8.19
CA GLY A 61 2.92 2.59 -6.82
C GLY A 61 4.37 2.56 -6.36
N VAL A 62 5.05 1.42 -6.53
CA VAL A 62 6.48 1.27 -6.21
C VAL A 62 7.33 2.25 -7.00
N ALA A 63 7.10 2.39 -8.31
CA ALA A 63 7.82 3.33 -9.15
C ALA A 63 7.61 4.78 -8.74
N SER A 64 6.42 5.12 -8.23
CA SER A 64 6.14 6.46 -7.71
C SER A 64 6.89 6.70 -6.39
N TRP A 65 6.90 5.73 -5.49
CA TRP A 65 7.67 5.81 -4.24
C TRP A 65 9.18 5.91 -4.48
N ALA A 66 9.73 5.16 -5.43
CA ALA A 66 11.15 5.22 -5.76
C ALA A 66 11.65 6.63 -6.18
N LYS A 67 10.74 7.51 -6.62
CA LYS A 67 11.06 8.92 -6.95
C LYS A 67 11.04 9.86 -5.73
N HIS A 68 10.44 9.43 -4.63
CA HIS A 68 10.21 10.21 -3.41
C HIS A 68 10.98 9.66 -2.20
N LEU A 69 11.78 8.61 -2.40
CA LEU A 69 12.67 7.99 -1.42
C LEU A 69 14.12 8.45 -1.65
#